data_AF-A0A7J9DJ53-F1
#
_entry.id   AF-A0A7J9DJ53-F1
#
_cell.length_a   1.000
_cell.length_b   1.000
_cell.length_c   1.000
_cell.angle_alpha   90.00
_cell.angle_beta   90.00
_cell.angle_gamma   90.00
#
_symmetry.space_group_name_H-M   'P 1'
#
loop_
_entity.id
_entity.type
_entity.pdbx_description
1 polymer ?
#
loop_
_entity_poly.entity_id
_entity_poly.type
_entity_poly.pdbx_seq_one_letter_code
_entity_poly.pdbx_strand_id
1 'polypeptide(L)'
;MSGKHIPPSHALDLIRGKNFLMLMDSALEGHFSNDDGEELVRLASRCLQYEARERPNAKSLVVSLMSLQKEAEVPSYVLMGIPQGTTSPKQPLSLTPFGEACLRFDLTAIHEILEKMGYKDDEGIANELSFQMWTSQMQDTLNSKKHGDSAFRAKDFTSAINHYTQFIDGGTMVSPTVYARRCLSYLMNDKPQEALGDAVQAQAVSPEWPTAFYLQAACLFSLGMESDAQENLKDGTNLEAKKSKN
;
A
#
# COMPACT_ATOMS: atom_id res chain seq x y z
N MET A 1 -17.23 5.77 11.52
CA MET A 1 -17.78 5.91 12.89
C MET A 1 -17.00 7.01 13.61
N SER A 2 -17.57 8.21 13.74
CA SER A 2 -16.94 9.30 14.50
C SER A 2 -17.21 9.09 16.00
N GLY A 3 -16.34 8.34 16.66
CA GLY A 3 -16.42 8.11 18.10
C GLY A 3 -16.01 9.38 18.85
N LYS A 4 -16.89 9.91 19.70
CA LYS A 4 -16.53 11.01 20.61
C LYS A 4 -15.49 10.51 21.61
N HIS A 5 -14.38 11.24 21.77
CA HIS A 5 -13.34 10.88 22.73
C HIS A 5 -13.86 11.03 24.16
N ILE A 6 -14.06 9.91 24.86
CA ILE A 6 -14.53 9.88 26.25
C ILE A 6 -13.32 9.74 27.18
N PRO A 7 -13.10 10.65 28.14
CA PRO A 7 -12.06 10.47 29.15
C PRO A 7 -12.31 9.20 29.95
N PRO A 8 -11.27 8.40 30.28
CA PRO A 8 -11.42 7.15 31.04
C PRO A 8 -12.19 7.30 32.35
N SER A 9 -12.09 8.46 33.01
CA SER A 9 -12.83 8.76 34.24
C SER A 9 -14.36 8.81 34.08
N HIS A 10 -14.86 9.08 32.87
CA HIS A 10 -16.28 9.17 32.57
C HIS A 10 -16.83 7.90 31.91
N ALA A 11 -15.96 6.95 31.55
CA ALA A 11 -16.36 5.71 30.89
C ALA A 11 -17.25 4.85 31.80
N LEU A 12 -16.91 4.77 33.10
CA LEU A 12 -17.70 4.00 34.08
C LEU A 12 -19.12 4.55 34.23
N ASP A 13 -19.31 5.87 34.22
CA ASP A 13 -20.64 6.47 34.35
C ASP A 13 -21.51 6.22 33.11
N LEU A 14 -20.89 6.05 31.93
CA LEU A 14 -21.59 5.70 30.70
C LEU A 14 -21.94 4.22 30.59
N ILE A 15 -21.18 3.35 31.27
CA ILE A 15 -21.40 1.91 31.33
C ILE A 15 -22.41 1.57 32.45
N ARG A 16 -22.33 2.28 33.58
CA ARG A 16 -23.14 2.01 34.78
C ARG A 16 -24.63 2.12 34.48
N GLY A 17 -25.37 1.06 34.78
CA GLY A 17 -26.83 1.01 34.61
C GLY A 17 -27.30 0.74 33.17
N LYS A 18 -26.39 0.54 32.21
CA LYS A 18 -26.76 0.08 30.87
C LYS A 18 -26.72 -1.44 30.77
N ASN A 19 -27.61 -1.99 29.96
CA ASN A 19 -27.58 -3.40 29.59
C ASN A 19 -26.34 -3.67 28.71
N PHE A 20 -25.61 -4.76 28.97
CA PHE A 20 -24.40 -5.09 28.21
C PHE A 20 -24.68 -5.25 26.70
N LEU A 21 -25.87 -5.69 26.31
CA LEU A 21 -26.29 -5.79 24.90
C LEU A 21 -26.27 -4.43 24.19
N MET A 22 -26.45 -3.32 24.92
CA MET A 22 -26.35 -1.97 24.37
C MET A 22 -24.91 -1.43 24.32
N LEU A 23 -23.96 -2.12 24.97
CA LEU A 23 -22.55 -1.73 25.05
C LEU A 23 -21.68 -2.55 24.10
N MET A 24 -22.12 -3.75 23.74
CA MET A 24 -21.39 -4.66 22.86
C MET A 24 -21.56 -4.30 21.39
N ASP A 25 -20.59 -4.70 20.59
CA ASP A 25 -20.66 -4.58 19.14
C ASP A 25 -21.82 -5.45 18.62
N SER A 26 -22.71 -4.85 17.84
CA SER A 26 -23.82 -5.55 17.19
C SER A 26 -23.35 -6.72 16.30
N ALA A 27 -22.12 -6.68 15.78
CA ALA A 27 -21.54 -7.77 15.01
C ALA A 27 -21.25 -9.03 15.85
N LEU A 28 -21.25 -8.92 17.19
CA LEU A 28 -21.07 -10.04 18.10
C LEU A 28 -22.40 -10.62 18.60
N GLU A 29 -23.55 -10.05 18.22
CA GLU A 29 -24.86 -10.50 18.68
C GLU A 29 -25.10 -11.98 18.29
N GLY A 30 -25.40 -12.83 19.28
CA GLY A 30 -25.60 -14.27 19.10
C GLY A 30 -24.34 -15.14 19.17
N HIS A 31 -23.14 -14.55 19.28
CA HIS A 31 -21.85 -15.26 19.34
C HIS A 31 -21.28 -15.43 20.75
N PHE A 32 -22.03 -15.08 21.80
CA PHE A 32 -21.60 -15.22 23.20
C PHE A 32 -22.80 -15.49 24.11
N SER A 33 -22.60 -16.15 25.25
CA SER A 33 -23.66 -16.30 26.26
C SER A 33 -23.80 -15.05 27.12
N ASN A 34 -25.01 -14.76 27.61
CA ASN A 34 -25.26 -13.62 28.50
C ASN A 34 -24.28 -13.58 29.68
N ASP A 35 -23.99 -14.73 30.30
CA ASP A 35 -23.03 -14.85 31.41
C ASP A 35 -21.61 -14.40 31.02
N ASP A 36 -21.18 -14.67 29.78
CA ASP A 36 -19.84 -14.26 29.30
C ASP A 36 -19.80 -12.75 29.04
N GLY A 37 -20.88 -12.21 28.47
CA GLY A 37 -21.03 -10.77 28.22
C GLY A 37 -21.03 -9.97 29.52
N GLU A 38 -21.74 -10.44 30.54
CA GLU A 38 -21.74 -9.85 31.87
C GLU A 38 -20.35 -9.90 32.52
N GLU A 39 -19.66 -11.05 32.43
CA GLU A 39 -18.32 -11.21 32.98
C GLU A 39 -17.28 -10.33 32.27
N LEU A 40 -17.39 -10.17 30.94
CA LEU A 40 -16.53 -9.28 30.15
C LEU A 40 -16.73 -7.81 30.54
N VAL A 41 -17.99 -7.36 30.68
CA VAL A 41 -18.30 -5.98 31.11
C VAL A 41 -17.85 -5.75 32.55
N ARG A 42 -17.99 -6.75 33.43
CA ARG A 42 -17.49 -6.70 34.81
C ARG A 42 -15.97 -6.55 34.83
N LEU A 43 -15.25 -7.30 34.00
CA LEU A 43 -13.80 -7.24 33.88
C LEU A 43 -13.34 -5.87 33.36
N ALA A 44 -13.96 -5.36 32.29
CA ALA A 44 -13.70 -4.04 31.74
C ALA A 44 -13.94 -2.93 32.78
N SER A 45 -15.03 -3.03 33.54
CA SER A 45 -15.35 -2.08 34.62
C SER A 45 -14.29 -2.07 35.73
N ARG A 46 -13.68 -3.21 36.04
CA ARG A 46 -12.56 -3.28 37.00
C ARG A 46 -11.28 -2.68 36.45
N CYS A 47 -11.02 -2.83 35.16
CA CYS A 47 -9.86 -2.20 34.50
C CYS A 47 -9.95 -0.68 34.46
N LEU A 48 -11.16 -0.13 34.41
CA LEU A 48 -11.43 1.31 34.35
C LEU A 48 -11.50 2.00 35.71
N GLN A 49 -11.27 1.30 36.83
CA GLN A 49 -11.35 1.90 38.16
C GLN A 49 -10.36 3.05 38.34
N TYR A 50 -10.78 4.09 39.07
CA TYR A 50 -9.93 5.26 39.30
C TYR A 50 -8.69 4.88 40.11
N GLU A 51 -8.86 4.07 41.17
CA GLU A 51 -7.79 3.67 42.05
C GLU A 51 -7.02 2.46 41.50
N ALA A 52 -5.69 2.57 41.43
CA ALA A 52 -4.84 1.51 40.89
C ALA A 52 -4.95 0.18 41.67
N ARG A 53 -5.26 0.24 42.97
CA ARG A 53 -5.43 -0.94 43.84
C ARG A 53 -6.67 -1.78 43.51
N GLU A 54 -7.67 -1.18 42.86
CA GLU A 54 -8.91 -1.87 42.47
C GLU A 54 -8.80 -2.52 41.09
N ARG A 55 -7.79 -2.11 40.30
CA ARG A 55 -7.54 -2.66 38.96
C ARG A 55 -6.90 -4.05 39.06
N PRO A 56 -7.34 -5.01 38.23
CA PRO A 56 -6.69 -6.31 38.17
C PRO A 56 -5.28 -6.17 37.57
N ASN A 57 -4.35 -7.00 38.03
CA ASN A 57 -3.05 -7.12 37.37
C ASN A 57 -3.18 -7.90 36.06
N ALA A 58 -2.24 -7.67 35.13
CA ALA A 58 -2.28 -8.27 33.79
C ALA A 58 -2.36 -9.80 33.82
N LYS A 59 -1.68 -10.47 34.77
CA LYS A 59 -1.73 -11.95 34.89
C LYS A 59 -3.13 -12.43 35.26
N SER A 60 -3.76 -11.78 36.25
CA SER A 60 -5.14 -12.08 36.64
C SER A 60 -6.13 -11.82 35.50
N LEU A 61 -5.90 -10.75 34.73
CA LEU A 61 -6.74 -10.40 33.59
C LEU A 61 -6.69 -11.48 32.51
N VAL A 62 -5.48 -11.95 32.16
CA VAL A 62 -5.28 -13.02 31.18
C VAL A 62 -5.97 -14.30 31.62
N VAL A 63 -5.84 -14.70 32.89
CA VAL A 63 -6.51 -15.90 33.42
C VAL A 63 -8.03 -15.79 33.29
N SER A 64 -8.62 -14.64 33.65
CA SER A 64 -10.06 -14.41 33.51
C SER A 64 -10.53 -14.38 32.05
N LEU A 65 -9.74 -13.82 31.13
CA LEU A 65 -10.06 -13.80 29.70
C LEU A 65 -9.94 -15.19 29.07
N MET A 66 -8.96 -16.00 29.49
CA MET A 66 -8.81 -17.38 29.02
C MET A 66 -10.03 -18.24 29.36
N SER A 67 -10.67 -18.01 30.51
CA SER A 67 -11.92 -18.73 30.84
C SER A 67 -13.12 -18.31 29.99
N LEU A 68 -13.09 -17.11 29.40
CA LEU A 68 -14.14 -16.61 28.50
C LEU A 68 -13.88 -16.99 27.04
N GLN A 69 -12.65 -17.40 26.71
CA GLN A 69 -12.28 -17.83 25.37
C GLN A 69 -12.78 -19.25 25.10
N LYS A 70 -14.01 -19.35 24.57
CA LYS A 70 -14.65 -20.62 24.21
C LYS A 70 -14.35 -21.07 22.78
N GLU A 71 -14.03 -20.15 21.89
CA GLU A 71 -13.63 -20.45 20.52
C GLU A 71 -12.10 -20.60 20.40
N ALA A 72 -11.66 -21.60 19.63
CA ALA A 72 -10.25 -21.80 19.33
C ALA A 72 -9.68 -20.54 18.67
N GLU A 73 -8.41 -20.20 18.98
CA GLU A 73 -7.72 -19.07 18.37
C GLU A 73 -7.81 -19.14 16.84
N VAL A 74 -8.76 -18.39 16.27
CA VAL A 74 -8.88 -18.22 14.83
C VAL A 74 -7.88 -17.12 14.47
N PRO A 75 -6.85 -17.42 13.66
CA PRO A 75 -5.90 -16.41 13.23
C PRO A 75 -6.62 -15.20 12.63
N SER A 76 -6.14 -13.99 12.91
CA SER A 76 -6.80 -12.73 12.54
C SER A 76 -7.11 -12.62 11.04
N TYR A 77 -6.32 -13.27 10.17
CA TYR A 77 -6.57 -13.30 8.72
C TYR A 77 -7.88 -14.04 8.36
N VAL A 78 -8.24 -15.10 9.08
CA VAL A 78 -9.50 -15.84 8.87
C VAL A 78 -10.69 -15.01 9.34
N LEU A 79 -10.57 -14.35 10.49
CA LEU A 79 -11.59 -13.43 11.02
C LEU A 79 -11.83 -12.22 10.10
N MET A 80 -10.78 -11.70 9.47
CA MET A 80 -10.88 -10.58 8.53
C MET A 80 -11.35 -11.02 7.13
N GLY A 81 -11.71 -12.30 6.94
CA GLY A 81 -12.17 -12.82 5.64
C GLY A 81 -11.10 -12.67 4.56
N ILE A 82 -9.83 -12.54 4.93
CA ILE A 82 -8.72 -12.47 3.99
C ILE A 82 -8.47 -13.91 3.56
N PRO A 83 -8.79 -14.28 2.30
CA PRO A 83 -8.42 -15.58 1.81
C PRO A 83 -6.90 -15.67 1.96
N GLN A 84 -6.39 -16.76 2.53
CA GLN A 84 -5.03 -17.12 2.16
C GLN A 84 -5.05 -17.13 0.63
N GLY A 85 -4.27 -16.25 0.01
CA GLY A 85 -3.74 -16.52 -1.30
C GLY A 85 -3.12 -17.89 -1.13
N THR A 86 -3.85 -18.91 -1.56
CA THR A 86 -3.37 -20.27 -1.63
C THR A 86 -1.95 -20.14 -2.16
N THR A 87 -1.00 -20.79 -1.50
CA THR A 87 0.21 -21.24 -2.19
C THR A 87 -0.27 -22.03 -3.40
N SER A 88 -0.59 -21.31 -4.47
CA SER A 88 -0.94 -21.87 -5.75
C SER A 88 0.28 -22.68 -6.13
N PRO A 89 0.08 -23.87 -6.72
CA PRO A 89 1.21 -24.59 -7.30
C PRO A 89 1.98 -23.59 -8.17
N LYS A 90 3.32 -23.63 -8.09
CA LYS A 90 4.26 -22.83 -8.91
C LYS A 90 4.01 -23.12 -10.40
N GLN A 91 2.88 -22.67 -10.93
CA GLN A 91 2.71 -22.51 -12.36
C GLN A 91 3.68 -21.40 -12.72
N PRO A 92 4.59 -21.63 -13.68
CA PRO A 92 5.47 -20.57 -14.13
C PRO A 92 4.56 -19.42 -14.60
N LEU A 93 4.62 -18.30 -13.89
CA LEU A 93 4.01 -17.05 -14.35
C LEU A 93 4.59 -16.81 -15.75
N SER A 94 3.72 -16.74 -16.75
CA SER A 94 4.13 -16.39 -18.12
C SER A 94 4.43 -14.89 -18.14
N LEU A 95 5.58 -14.51 -17.59
CA LEU A 95 6.00 -13.11 -17.49
C LEU A 95 6.37 -12.56 -18.86
N THR A 96 6.04 -11.30 -19.08
CA THR A 96 6.60 -10.53 -20.20
C THR A 96 8.09 -10.26 -19.95
N PRO A 97 8.86 -9.86 -20.98
CA PRO A 97 10.27 -9.52 -20.81
C PRO A 97 10.51 -8.47 -19.70
N PHE A 98 9.56 -7.55 -19.49
CA PHE A 98 9.65 -6.56 -18.41
C PHE A 98 9.42 -7.19 -17.03
N GLY A 99 8.39 -8.03 -16.89
CA GLY A 99 8.13 -8.76 -15.65
C GLY A 99 9.28 -9.70 -15.27
N GLU A 100 9.90 -10.36 -16.26
CA GLU A 100 11.07 -11.22 -16.04
C GLU A 100 12.30 -10.41 -15.60
N ALA A 101 12.53 -9.24 -16.21
CA ALA A 101 13.59 -8.33 -15.79
C ALA A 101 13.39 -7.85 -14.34
N CYS A 102 12.16 -7.51 -13.96
CA CYS A 102 11.83 -7.12 -12.59
C CYS A 102 12.00 -8.27 -11.58
N LEU A 103 11.59 -9.49 -11.94
CA LEU A 103 11.79 -10.69 -11.12
C LEU A 103 13.26 -10.98 -10.88
N ARG A 104 14.10 -10.83 -11.91
CA ARG A 104 15.56 -11.05 -11.81
C ARG A 104 16.31 -9.87 -11.20
N PHE A 105 15.60 -8.77 -10.95
CA PHE A 105 16.20 -7.50 -10.54
C PHE A 105 17.28 -7.02 -11.53
N ASP A 106 17.06 -7.25 -12.83
CA ASP A 106 17.97 -6.81 -13.90
C ASP A 106 17.67 -5.35 -14.25
N LEU A 107 18.26 -4.43 -13.49
CA LEU A 107 18.04 -2.99 -13.67
C LEU A 107 18.46 -2.49 -15.06
N THR A 108 19.41 -3.17 -15.73
CA THR A 108 19.83 -2.78 -17.08
C THR A 108 18.75 -3.14 -18.10
N ALA A 109 18.20 -4.34 -18.03
CA ALA A 109 17.08 -4.73 -18.89
C ALA A 109 15.83 -3.86 -18.63
N ILE A 110 15.54 -3.54 -17.37
CA ILE A 110 14.42 -2.64 -17.02
C ILE A 110 14.65 -1.25 -17.66
N HIS A 111 15.87 -0.72 -17.60
CA HIS A 111 16.23 0.57 -18.22
C HIS A 111 15.96 0.59 -19.72
N GLU A 112 16.49 -0.40 -20.45
CA GLU A 112 16.34 -0.49 -21.90
C GLU A 112 14.87 -0.62 -22.33
N ILE A 113 14.07 -1.38 -21.56
CA ILE A 113 12.65 -1.56 -21.85
C ILE A 113 11.88 -0.26 -21.56
N LEU A 114 12.13 0.44 -20.43
CA LEU A 114 11.50 1.74 -20.13
C LEU A 114 11.88 2.82 -21.15
N GLU A 115 13.11 2.81 -21.66
CA GLU A 115 13.53 3.70 -22.74
C GLU A 115 12.75 3.41 -24.02
N LYS A 116 12.68 2.14 -24.43
CA LYS A 116 12.00 1.68 -25.64
C LYS A 116 10.48 1.87 -25.61
N MET A 117 9.85 1.66 -24.45
CA MET A 117 8.40 1.91 -24.28
C MET A 117 8.07 3.39 -24.45
N GLY A 118 8.99 4.29 -24.07
CA GLY A 118 8.77 5.73 -24.19
C GLY A 118 7.62 6.19 -23.30
N TYR A 119 6.75 7.04 -23.84
CA TYR A 119 5.58 7.60 -23.17
C TYR A 119 4.26 7.05 -23.73
N LYS A 120 4.28 5.83 -24.30
CA LYS A 120 3.11 5.27 -25.01
C LYS A 120 1.89 5.04 -24.10
N ASP A 121 2.13 4.77 -22.81
CA ASP A 121 1.09 4.51 -21.82
C ASP A 121 0.68 5.77 -21.03
N ASP A 122 1.23 6.94 -21.37
CA ASP A 122 0.75 8.22 -20.85
C ASP A 122 -0.49 8.66 -21.65
N GLU A 123 -1.63 7.98 -21.43
CA GLU A 123 -2.90 8.36 -22.06
C GLU A 123 -3.34 9.76 -21.59
N GLY A 124 -3.80 10.60 -22.53
CA GLY A 124 -4.44 11.90 -22.23
C GLY A 124 -3.51 13.12 -22.14
N ILE A 125 -2.22 12.95 -21.85
CA ILE A 125 -1.30 14.09 -21.68
C ILE A 125 -1.08 14.87 -23.00
N ALA A 126 -1.07 14.16 -24.14
CA ALA A 126 -0.83 14.78 -25.45
C ALA A 126 -2.02 15.64 -25.94
N ASN A 127 -3.26 15.28 -25.58
CA ASN A 127 -4.46 15.96 -26.08
C ASN A 127 -4.77 17.27 -25.33
N GLU A 128 -4.25 17.46 -24.12
CA GLU A 128 -4.51 18.63 -23.27
C GLU A 128 -3.45 19.75 -23.42
N LEU A 129 -2.38 19.48 -24.18
CA LEU A 129 -1.29 20.43 -24.43
C LEU A 129 -1.64 21.55 -25.45
N SER A 130 -2.74 21.43 -26.19
CA SER A 130 -3.04 22.33 -27.31
C SER A 130 -3.43 23.76 -26.92
N PHE A 131 -3.82 24.00 -25.66
CA PHE A 131 -4.22 25.34 -25.18
C PHE A 131 -3.34 25.88 -24.02
N GLN A 132 -2.65 25.02 -23.26
CA GLN A 132 -1.89 25.42 -22.07
C GLN A 132 -0.37 25.59 -22.29
N MET A 133 0.15 25.34 -23.50
CA MET A 133 1.58 25.47 -23.83
C MET A 133 2.15 26.91 -23.73
N TRP A 134 1.33 27.92 -23.45
CA TRP A 134 1.72 29.33 -23.58
C TRP A 134 2.24 30.01 -22.30
N THR A 135 2.31 29.31 -21.15
CA THR A 135 2.87 29.88 -19.93
C THR A 135 4.35 29.52 -19.76
N SER A 136 5.16 30.43 -19.23
CA SER A 136 6.59 30.18 -18.92
C SER A 136 6.76 28.95 -18.03
N GLN A 137 5.88 28.79 -17.04
CA GLN A 137 5.90 27.68 -16.09
C GLN A 137 5.66 26.30 -16.77
N MET A 138 4.75 26.23 -17.73
CA MET A 138 4.53 25.00 -18.49
C MET A 138 5.76 24.63 -19.34
N GLN A 139 6.38 25.64 -19.95
CA GLN A 139 7.61 25.46 -20.74
C GLN A 139 8.76 24.95 -19.87
N ASP A 140 8.94 25.51 -18.67
CA ASP A 140 9.98 25.09 -17.72
C ASP A 140 9.76 23.67 -17.21
N THR A 141 8.51 23.31 -16.94
CA THR A 141 8.12 21.93 -16.56
C THR A 141 8.47 20.95 -17.70
N LEU A 142 8.07 21.25 -18.94
CA LEU A 142 8.38 20.39 -20.08
C LEU A 142 9.88 20.32 -20.39
N ASN A 143 10.62 21.40 -20.17
CA ASN A 143 12.07 21.41 -20.28
C ASN A 143 12.70 20.49 -19.23
N SER A 144 12.23 20.54 -17.98
CA SER A 144 12.71 19.65 -16.90
C SER A 144 12.52 18.18 -17.27
N LYS A 145 11.35 17.80 -17.80
CA LYS A 145 11.09 16.45 -18.34
C LYS A 145 12.11 16.06 -19.42
N LYS A 146 12.37 16.93 -20.41
CA LYS A 146 13.33 16.66 -21.50
C LYS A 146 14.77 16.48 -21.00
N HIS A 147 15.19 17.28 -20.02
CA HIS A 147 16.50 17.13 -19.40
C HIS A 147 16.60 15.82 -18.62
N GLY A 148 15.56 15.47 -17.85
CA GLY A 148 15.44 14.19 -17.15
C GLY A 148 15.54 13.01 -18.12
N ASP A 149 14.82 13.05 -19.23
CA ASP A 149 14.87 12.01 -20.27
C ASP A 149 16.24 11.86 -20.92
N SER A 150 16.96 12.97 -21.09
CA SER A 150 18.30 12.96 -21.68
C SER A 150 19.33 12.40 -20.70
N ALA A 151 19.24 12.77 -19.42
CA ALA A 151 20.07 12.22 -18.35
C ALA A 151 19.78 10.72 -18.13
N PHE A 152 18.51 10.32 -18.14
CA PHE A 152 18.11 8.91 -18.02
C PHE A 152 18.68 8.05 -19.16
N ARG A 153 18.63 8.54 -20.41
CA ARG A 153 19.25 7.86 -21.56
C ARG A 153 20.78 7.80 -21.46
N ALA A 154 21.40 8.85 -20.93
CA ALA A 154 22.84 8.87 -20.66
C ALA A 154 23.26 8.01 -19.45
N LYS A 155 22.30 7.36 -18.76
CA LYS A 155 22.51 6.62 -17.50
C LYS A 155 23.09 7.50 -16.38
N ASP A 156 22.93 8.82 -16.47
CA ASP A 156 23.19 9.74 -15.37
C ASP A 156 21.94 9.83 -14.49
N PHE A 157 21.79 8.80 -13.65
CA PHE A 157 20.60 8.63 -12.82
C PHE A 157 20.47 9.71 -11.74
N THR A 158 21.58 10.30 -11.28
CA THR A 158 21.54 11.39 -10.29
C THR A 158 20.92 12.65 -10.91
N SER A 159 21.39 13.05 -12.11
CA SER A 159 20.80 14.19 -12.81
C SER A 159 19.37 13.90 -13.26
N ALA A 160 19.07 12.65 -13.68
CA ALA A 160 17.72 12.24 -14.03
C ALA A 160 16.75 12.43 -12.85
N ILE A 161 17.12 12.00 -11.64
CA ILE A 161 16.33 12.22 -10.43
C ILE A 161 16.05 13.71 -10.23
N ASN A 162 17.08 14.55 -10.27
CA ASN A 162 16.91 15.99 -10.02
C ASN A 162 15.93 16.64 -11.00
N HIS A 163 16.07 16.35 -12.30
CA HIS A 163 15.22 16.92 -13.33
C HIS A 163 13.79 16.36 -13.31
N TYR A 164 13.61 15.07 -13.02
CA TYR A 164 12.27 14.50 -12.86
C TYR A 164 11.58 15.03 -11.60
N THR A 165 12.32 15.28 -10.52
CA THR A 165 11.78 15.96 -9.33
C THR A 165 11.33 17.38 -9.65
N GLN A 166 12.12 18.17 -10.39
CA GLN A 166 11.69 19.50 -10.85
C GLN A 166 10.40 19.44 -11.70
N PHE A 167 10.27 18.44 -12.57
CA PHE A 167 9.03 18.23 -13.35
C PHE A 167 7.83 17.95 -12.44
N ILE A 168 7.99 17.05 -11.46
CA ILE A 168 6.92 16.65 -10.53
C ILE A 168 6.52 17.80 -9.61
N ASP A 169 7.51 18.48 -9.01
CA ASP A 169 7.28 19.62 -8.11
C ASP A 169 6.65 20.81 -8.83
N GLY A 170 6.92 20.95 -10.14
CA GLY A 170 6.27 21.93 -11.00
C GLY A 170 4.74 21.77 -11.06
N GLY A 171 4.22 20.57 -10.74
CA GLY A 171 2.80 20.29 -10.49
C GLY A 171 1.84 20.54 -11.65
N THR A 172 2.36 20.94 -12.81
CA THR A 172 1.57 21.39 -13.95
C THR A 172 1.10 20.21 -14.80
N MET A 173 1.84 19.11 -14.77
CA MET A 173 1.53 17.88 -15.50
C MET A 173 1.90 16.67 -14.64
N VAL A 174 1.12 15.60 -14.77
CA VAL A 174 1.36 14.34 -14.07
C VAL A 174 1.63 13.26 -15.10
N SER A 175 2.74 12.52 -14.97
CA SER A 175 3.16 11.50 -15.92
C SER A 175 3.55 10.22 -15.18
N PRO A 176 2.84 9.09 -15.39
CA PRO A 176 3.21 7.83 -14.77
C PRO A 176 4.57 7.33 -15.26
N THR A 177 4.92 7.59 -16.53
CA THR A 177 6.26 7.28 -17.07
C THR A 177 7.39 8.04 -16.35
N VAL A 178 7.19 9.32 -16.00
CA VAL A 178 8.22 10.07 -15.25
C VAL A 178 8.44 9.45 -13.87
N TYR A 179 7.38 9.08 -13.16
CA TYR A 179 7.50 8.35 -11.89
C TYR A 179 8.23 7.01 -12.08
N ALA A 180 7.88 6.22 -13.10
CA ALA A 180 8.55 4.95 -13.39
C ALA A 180 10.06 5.11 -13.68
N ARG A 181 10.44 6.13 -14.44
CA ARG A 181 11.86 6.39 -14.76
C ARG A 181 12.64 6.91 -13.56
N ARG A 182 12.02 7.77 -12.74
CA ARG A 182 12.64 8.24 -11.50
C ARG A 182 12.75 7.12 -10.46
N CYS A 183 11.76 6.24 -10.36
CA CYS A 183 11.82 4.98 -9.59
C CYS A 183 13.05 4.15 -9.97
N LEU A 184 13.25 3.84 -11.25
CA LEU A 184 14.43 3.08 -11.66
C LEU A 184 15.73 3.84 -11.37
N SER A 185 15.73 5.17 -11.55
CA SER A 185 16.90 6.00 -11.24
C SER A 185 17.25 5.96 -9.75
N TYR A 186 16.26 5.86 -8.86
CA TYR A 186 16.46 5.64 -7.44
C TYR A 186 17.03 4.24 -7.16
N LEU A 187 16.50 3.18 -7.79
CA LEU A 187 17.06 1.83 -7.66
C LEU A 187 18.53 1.76 -8.11
N MET A 188 18.88 2.43 -9.20
CA MET A 188 20.26 2.53 -9.70
C MET A 188 21.20 3.32 -8.77
N ASN A 189 20.66 4.08 -7.81
CA ASN A 189 21.41 4.81 -6.79
C ASN A 189 21.21 4.22 -5.39
N ASP A 190 20.83 2.95 -5.28
CA ASP A 190 20.63 2.22 -4.02
C ASP A 190 19.61 2.89 -3.07
N LYS A 191 18.54 3.47 -3.63
CA LYS A 191 17.44 4.13 -2.90
C LYS A 191 16.09 3.43 -3.09
N PRO A 192 15.94 2.18 -2.62
CA PRO A 192 14.76 1.37 -2.91
C PRO A 192 13.48 1.84 -2.20
N GLN A 193 13.59 2.56 -1.08
CA GLN A 193 12.43 3.11 -0.36
C GLN A 193 11.78 4.26 -1.15
N GLU A 194 12.60 5.19 -1.64
CA GLU A 194 12.16 6.28 -2.50
C GLU A 194 11.63 5.76 -3.84
N ALA A 195 12.28 4.72 -4.39
CA ALA A 195 11.81 4.05 -5.61
C ALA A 195 10.41 3.44 -5.44
N LEU A 196 10.16 2.75 -4.32
CA LEU A 196 8.84 2.18 -4.04
C LEU A 196 7.77 3.26 -3.96
N GLY A 197 8.08 4.41 -3.36
CA GLY A 197 7.20 5.57 -3.35
C GLY A 197 6.79 6.02 -4.76
N ASP A 198 7.75 6.13 -5.67
CA ASP A 198 7.48 6.49 -7.07
C ASP A 198 6.68 5.41 -7.82
N ALA A 199 6.95 4.13 -7.57
CA ALA A 199 6.21 3.03 -8.19
C ALA A 199 4.73 2.99 -7.74
N VAL A 200 4.46 3.34 -6.48
CA VAL A 200 3.09 3.51 -5.95
C VAL A 200 2.41 4.74 -6.55
N GLN A 201 3.13 5.86 -6.70
CA GLN A 201 2.58 7.05 -7.38
C GLN A 201 2.25 6.76 -8.85
N ALA A 202 3.11 6.02 -9.57
CA ALA A 202 2.84 5.60 -10.93
C ALA A 202 1.54 4.79 -11.05
N GLN A 203 1.29 3.86 -10.11
CA GLN A 203 0.04 3.11 -10.03
C GLN A 203 -1.15 4.01 -9.70
N ALA A 204 -1.01 4.97 -8.77
CA ALA A 204 -2.09 5.90 -8.43
C ALA A 204 -2.52 6.76 -9.64
N VAL A 205 -1.56 7.14 -10.48
CA VAL A 205 -1.81 7.92 -11.71
C VAL A 205 -2.42 7.05 -12.80
N SER A 206 -1.97 5.80 -12.95
CA SER A 206 -2.50 4.86 -13.95
C SER A 206 -2.76 3.47 -13.32
N PRO A 207 -3.95 3.26 -12.72
CA PRO A 207 -4.25 2.04 -11.95
C PRO A 207 -4.23 0.76 -12.77
N GLU A 208 -4.53 0.85 -14.06
CA GLU A 208 -4.54 -0.29 -14.99
C GLU A 208 -3.19 -0.46 -15.72
N TRP A 209 -2.11 0.18 -15.25
CA TRP A 209 -0.79 0.11 -15.88
C TRP A 209 0.10 -0.98 -15.26
N PRO A 210 0.36 -2.10 -15.97
CA PRO A 210 1.07 -3.23 -15.39
C PRO A 210 2.52 -2.93 -15.01
N THR A 211 3.17 -2.00 -15.73
CA THR A 211 4.55 -1.58 -15.47
C THR A 211 4.73 -1.04 -14.05
N ALA A 212 3.72 -0.36 -13.48
CA ALA A 212 3.79 0.14 -12.11
C ALA A 212 3.90 -1.00 -11.08
N PHE A 213 3.11 -2.06 -11.23
CA PHE A 213 3.16 -3.24 -10.37
C PHE A 213 4.50 -3.99 -10.48
N TYR A 214 5.02 -4.13 -11.70
CA TYR A 214 6.31 -4.75 -11.91
C TYR A 214 7.47 -3.96 -11.28
N LEU A 215 7.41 -2.62 -11.34
CA LEU A 215 8.39 -1.77 -10.66
C LEU A 215 8.26 -1.84 -9.13
N GLN A 216 7.05 -1.92 -8.58
CA GLN A 216 6.86 -2.17 -7.14
C GLN A 216 7.48 -3.50 -6.73
N ALA A 217 7.29 -4.56 -7.52
CA ALA A 217 7.93 -5.85 -7.27
C ALA A 217 9.46 -5.74 -7.27
N ALA A 218 10.07 -5.05 -8.25
CA ALA A 218 11.51 -4.83 -8.27
C ALA A 218 12.00 -4.10 -7.00
N CYS A 219 11.29 -3.05 -6.57
CA CYS A 219 11.62 -2.33 -5.32
C CYS A 219 11.52 -3.25 -4.10
N LEU A 220 10.45 -4.04 -4.00
CA LEU A 220 10.22 -4.95 -2.88
C LEU A 220 11.26 -6.08 -2.82
N PHE A 221 11.73 -6.59 -3.96
CA PHE A 221 12.88 -7.53 -3.99
C PHE A 221 14.15 -6.88 -3.44
N SER A 222 14.43 -5.63 -3.83
CA SER A 222 15.58 -4.88 -3.28
C SER A 222 15.49 -4.68 -1.77
N LEU A 223 14.26 -4.59 -1.23
CA LEU A 223 13.98 -4.44 0.20
C LEU A 223 13.92 -5.78 0.97
N GLY A 224 14.06 -6.92 0.30
CA GLY A 224 13.94 -8.25 0.91
C GLY A 224 12.50 -8.67 1.25
N MET A 225 11.51 -7.98 0.71
CA MET A 225 10.08 -8.26 0.91
C MET A 225 9.56 -9.20 -0.19
N GLU A 226 10.09 -10.42 -0.24
CA GLU A 226 9.86 -11.34 -1.36
C GLU A 226 8.39 -11.74 -1.56
N SER A 227 7.63 -11.92 -0.47
CA SER A 227 6.20 -12.29 -0.55
C SER A 227 5.40 -11.23 -1.31
N ASP A 228 5.55 -9.98 -0.89
CA ASP A 228 4.83 -8.85 -1.47
C ASP A 228 5.30 -8.57 -2.90
N ALA A 229 6.58 -8.80 -3.19
CA ALA A 229 7.12 -8.69 -4.55
C ALA A 229 6.49 -9.73 -5.51
N GLN A 230 6.30 -10.98 -5.06
CA GLN A 230 5.66 -12.03 -5.85
C GLN A 230 4.17 -11.75 -6.08
N GLU A 231 3.48 -11.16 -5.08
CA GLU A 231 2.09 -10.71 -5.24
C GLU A 231 1.98 -9.61 -6.31
N ASN A 232 2.84 -8.59 -6.25
CA ASN A 232 2.88 -7.52 -7.25
C ASN A 232 3.21 -8.02 -8.67
N LEU A 233 4.12 -8.99 -8.82
CA LEU A 233 4.38 -9.65 -10.11
C LEU A 233 3.14 -10.34 -10.68
N LYS A 234 2.40 -11.04 -9.82
CA LYS A 234 1.16 -11.73 -10.21
C LYS A 234 0.09 -10.73 -10.63
N ASP A 235 -0.05 -9.63 -9.91
CA ASP A 235 -1.01 -8.58 -10.24
C ASP A 235 -0.68 -7.88 -11.56
N GLY A 236 0.59 -7.55 -11.79
CA GLY A 236 1.06 -7.04 -13.09
C GLY A 236 0.75 -8.01 -14.24
N THR A 237 1.01 -9.30 -14.04
CA THR A 237 0.73 -10.34 -15.05
C THR A 237 -0.77 -10.44 -15.35
N ASN A 238 -1.60 -10.37 -14.31
CA ASN A 238 -3.06 -10.42 -14.45
C ASN A 238 -3.61 -9.22 -15.23
N LEU A 239 -3.07 -8.02 -14.99
CA LEU A 239 -3.46 -6.80 -15.72
C LEU A 239 -3.04 -6.87 -17.19
N GLU A 240 -1.82 -7.33 -17.51
CA GLU A 240 -1.40 -7.54 -18.90
C GLU A 240 -2.28 -8.56 -19.65
N ALA A 241 -2.66 -9.65 -18.97
CA ALA A 241 -3.53 -10.66 -19.54
C ALA A 241 -4.96 -10.13 -19.81
N LYS A 242 -5.43 -9.15 -19.03
CA LYS A 242 -6.69 -8.45 -19.29
C LYS A 242 -6.55 -7.48 -20.46
N LYS A 243 -5.47 -6.67 -20.50
CA LYS A 243 -5.20 -5.70 -21.58
C LYS A 243 -5.08 -6.37 -22.95
N SER A 244 -4.52 -7.58 -23.01
CA SER A 244 -4.32 -8.34 -24.26
C SER A 244 -5.59 -9.05 -24.78
N LYS A 245 -6.67 -9.09 -24.01
CA LYS A 245 -7.96 -9.71 -24.40
C LYS A 245 -8.98 -8.71 -24.94
N ASN A 246 -8.70 -7.42 -24.81
CA ASN A 246 -9.53 -6.31 -25.29
C ASN A 246 -8.92 -5.73 -26.57
#